data_AF-A0A091N3C1-F1
#
_entry.id   AF-A0A091N3C1-F1
#
_cell.length_a   1.000
_cell.length_b   1.000
_cell.length_c   1.000
_cell.angle_alpha   90.00
_cell.angle_beta   90.00
_cell.angle_gamma   90.00
#
_symmetry.space_group_name_H-M   'P 1'
#
loop_
_entity.id
_entity.type
_entity.pdbx_description
1 polymer ?
#
loop_
_entity_poly.entity_id
_entity_poly.type
_entity_poly.pdbx_seq_one_letter_code
_entity_poly.pdbx_strand_id
1 'polypeptide(L)'
;CRCDPGWEGEYCEECVRMPGCLHGTCHQPWQCICHTGWAGKFCDKDIHICEHQSPCQNGAQCIYDRDGEYSCLCPEGFHGKDCEMKTGPCEKAGSPCKNGGQCQDENGFASNFSCRCLAGFVGALCEHNVDDCLMRPCANGATCHDGINRFSCQCQIGFEGRFCTININDCASQPCKNGAKCYDRINDYDCLCPDRFTGKTCEISVPEPTCEMPGVTQPEPARTAVTGRRVANHSEKETGGGLLKISVKEVVTQRDSGLSEAQLVTVLVFGVLTVVLVLITVLLMLRNWQRG
;
A
#
# COMPACT_ATOMS: atom_id res chain seq x y z
N CYS A 1 -37.19 -74.41 -14.16
CA CYS A 1 -38.41 -73.65 -13.83
C CYS A 1 -38.10 -72.15 -13.94
N ARG A 2 -39.11 -71.28 -14.06
CA ARG A 2 -38.90 -69.83 -13.90
C ARG A 2 -39.39 -69.44 -12.51
N CYS A 3 -38.54 -68.80 -11.73
CA CYS A 3 -38.88 -68.38 -10.37
C CYS A 3 -39.86 -67.20 -10.38
N ASP A 4 -40.62 -67.08 -9.29
CA ASP A 4 -41.44 -65.91 -9.03
C ASP A 4 -40.55 -64.66 -8.85
N PRO A 5 -41.07 -63.45 -9.12
CA PRO A 5 -40.28 -62.22 -9.05
C PRO A 5 -39.60 -62.04 -7.68
N GLY A 6 -38.27 -61.93 -7.70
CA GLY A 6 -37.45 -61.73 -6.50
C GLY A 6 -36.98 -63.02 -5.81
N TRP A 7 -37.15 -64.17 -6.47
CA TRP A 7 -36.54 -65.44 -6.09
C TRP A 7 -35.57 -65.93 -7.17
N GLU A 8 -34.50 -66.59 -6.75
CA GLU A 8 -33.43 -67.13 -7.60
C GLU A 8 -32.98 -68.52 -7.12
N GLY A 9 -31.97 -69.08 -7.81
CA GLY A 9 -31.48 -70.43 -7.58
C GLY A 9 -32.17 -71.50 -8.44
N GLU A 10 -31.60 -72.71 -8.45
CA GLU A 10 -32.11 -73.84 -9.25
C GLU A 10 -33.54 -74.25 -8.86
N TYR A 11 -33.85 -74.12 -7.57
CA TYR A 11 -35.13 -74.49 -6.96
C TYR A 11 -35.99 -73.30 -6.50
N CYS A 12 -35.60 -72.06 -6.83
CA CYS A 12 -36.35 -70.84 -6.47
C CYS A 12 -36.57 -70.62 -4.95
N GLU A 13 -35.63 -71.07 -4.13
CA GLU A 13 -35.67 -70.97 -2.67
C GLU A 13 -34.78 -69.86 -2.11
N GLU A 14 -33.94 -69.26 -2.96
CA GLU A 14 -33.06 -68.17 -2.59
C GLU A 14 -33.75 -66.83 -2.88
N CYS A 15 -33.80 -65.94 -1.90
CA CYS A 15 -34.32 -64.61 -2.12
C CYS A 15 -33.30 -63.74 -2.86
N VAL A 16 -33.77 -62.96 -3.81
CA VAL A 16 -32.97 -61.91 -4.46
C VAL A 16 -32.88 -60.74 -3.49
N ARG A 17 -31.66 -60.40 -3.07
CA ARG A 17 -31.40 -59.25 -2.18
C ARG A 17 -31.80 -57.93 -2.85
N MET A 18 -32.08 -56.91 -2.02
CA MET A 18 -32.34 -55.56 -2.54
C MET A 18 -31.16 -55.11 -3.45
N PRO A 19 -31.40 -54.58 -4.65
CA PRO A 19 -30.33 -54.11 -5.52
C PRO A 19 -29.49 -53.05 -4.80
N GLY A 20 -28.17 -53.25 -4.77
CA GLY A 20 -27.23 -52.40 -4.03
C GLY A 20 -26.85 -52.89 -2.63
N CYS A 21 -27.45 -53.99 -2.14
CA CYS A 21 -27.09 -54.61 -0.87
C CYS A 21 -25.64 -55.13 -0.87
N LEU A 22 -24.75 -54.49 -0.10
CA LEU A 22 -23.33 -54.85 -0.02
C LEU A 22 -23.11 -55.92 1.06
N HIS A 23 -23.28 -55.56 2.34
CA HIS A 23 -22.97 -56.41 3.49
C HIS A 23 -24.21 -56.89 4.24
N GLY A 24 -25.15 -57.51 3.51
CA GLY A 24 -26.37 -58.04 4.11
C GLY A 24 -26.96 -59.26 3.40
N THR A 25 -27.88 -59.92 4.07
CA THR A 25 -28.65 -61.09 3.60
C THR A 25 -30.14 -60.76 3.46
N CYS A 26 -30.95 -61.70 2.97
CA CYS A 26 -32.40 -61.55 2.93
C CYS A 26 -33.08 -62.80 3.48
N HIS A 27 -34.30 -62.62 4.01
CA HIS A 27 -35.22 -63.72 4.30
C HIS A 27 -36.45 -63.69 3.40
N GLN A 28 -36.77 -62.51 2.84
CA GLN A 28 -37.78 -62.30 1.82
C GLN A 28 -37.16 -61.52 0.65
N PRO A 29 -37.73 -61.65 -0.56
CA PRO A 29 -37.29 -60.89 -1.72
C PRO A 29 -37.16 -59.40 -1.41
N TRP A 30 -36.11 -58.78 -1.97
CA TRP A 30 -35.86 -57.34 -1.89
C TRP A 30 -35.57 -56.81 -0.48
N GLN A 31 -35.14 -57.67 0.44
CA GLN A 31 -34.60 -57.24 1.74
C GLN A 31 -33.07 -57.12 1.70
N CYS A 32 -32.54 -56.35 2.65
CA CYS A 32 -31.11 -56.27 2.95
C CYS A 32 -30.96 -56.15 4.49
N ILE A 33 -30.72 -57.29 5.13
CA ILE A 33 -30.55 -57.43 6.58
C ILE A 33 -29.05 -57.40 6.84
N CYS A 34 -28.57 -56.37 7.54
CA CYS A 34 -27.14 -56.13 7.67
C CYS A 34 -26.43 -57.16 8.54
N HIS A 35 -25.24 -57.55 8.12
CA HIS A 35 -24.31 -58.31 8.94
C HIS A 35 -23.79 -57.45 10.10
N THR A 36 -23.29 -58.09 11.15
CA THR A 36 -22.68 -57.40 12.30
C THR A 36 -21.57 -56.45 11.81
N GLY A 37 -21.61 -55.19 12.24
CA GLY A 37 -20.68 -54.15 11.83
C GLY A 37 -21.19 -53.23 10.70
N TRP A 38 -22.34 -53.54 10.08
CA TRP A 38 -22.89 -52.78 8.96
C TRP A 38 -24.27 -52.23 9.24
N ALA A 39 -24.56 -51.07 8.66
CA ALA A 39 -25.81 -50.34 8.84
C ALA A 39 -26.21 -49.60 7.54
N GLY A 40 -27.36 -48.93 7.60
CA GLY A 40 -27.98 -48.29 6.44
C GLY A 40 -28.87 -49.25 5.63
N LYS A 41 -29.69 -48.69 4.73
CA LYS A 41 -30.68 -49.43 3.94
C LYS A 41 -30.06 -50.49 3.02
N PHE A 42 -28.80 -50.29 2.62
CA PHE A 42 -28.06 -51.17 1.73
C PHE A 42 -26.88 -51.87 2.43
N CYS A 43 -26.77 -51.75 3.75
CA CYS A 43 -25.67 -52.30 4.55
C CYS A 43 -24.31 -51.87 4.00
N ASP A 44 -24.21 -50.59 3.66
CA ASP A 44 -23.09 -49.92 3.03
C ASP A 44 -22.37 -48.96 3.98
N LYS A 45 -22.92 -48.72 5.18
CA LYS A 45 -22.32 -47.89 6.23
C LYS A 45 -21.65 -48.75 7.30
N ASP A 46 -20.41 -48.42 7.67
CA ASP A 46 -19.68 -49.05 8.77
C ASP A 46 -20.11 -48.44 10.12
N ILE A 47 -20.63 -49.27 11.04
CA ILE A 47 -21.08 -48.82 12.36
C ILE A 47 -19.91 -48.45 13.30
N HIS A 48 -18.70 -48.97 13.04
CA HIS A 48 -17.50 -48.71 13.84
C HIS A 48 -16.60 -47.64 13.20
N ILE A 49 -17.17 -46.78 12.35
CA ILE A 49 -16.43 -45.73 11.66
C ILE A 49 -15.64 -44.81 12.62
N CYS A 50 -16.16 -44.55 13.82
CA CYS A 50 -15.46 -43.76 14.85
C CYS A 50 -14.21 -44.47 15.41
N GLU A 51 -14.21 -45.80 15.48
CA GLU A 51 -13.12 -46.62 16.04
C GLU A 51 -12.06 -46.94 14.98
N HIS A 52 -12.48 -47.18 13.73
CA HIS A 52 -11.57 -47.60 12.66
C HIS A 52 -11.00 -46.44 11.84
N GLN A 53 -11.80 -45.40 11.57
CA GLN A 53 -11.42 -44.29 10.68
C GLN A 53 -11.29 -42.96 11.42
N SER A 54 -11.96 -42.81 12.57
CA SER A 54 -11.95 -41.59 13.39
C SER A 54 -12.10 -40.30 12.55
N PRO A 55 -13.23 -40.13 11.84
CA PRO A 55 -13.40 -39.07 10.83
C PRO A 55 -13.36 -37.65 11.43
N CYS A 56 -13.71 -37.49 12.71
CA CYS A 56 -13.75 -36.20 13.38
C CYS A 56 -12.35 -35.64 13.65
N GLN A 57 -12.12 -34.40 13.26
CA GLN A 57 -10.83 -33.71 13.38
C GLN A 57 -10.76 -32.85 14.64
N ASN A 58 -9.56 -32.31 14.93
CA ASN A 58 -9.34 -31.27 15.94
C ASN A 58 -9.80 -31.62 17.37
N GLY A 59 -9.72 -32.90 17.75
CA GLY A 59 -10.12 -33.36 19.08
C GLY A 59 -11.64 -33.41 19.30
N ALA A 60 -12.42 -33.34 18.22
CA ALA A 60 -13.86 -33.52 18.26
C ALA A 60 -14.24 -34.95 18.69
N GLN A 61 -15.36 -35.06 19.41
CA GLN A 61 -15.88 -36.33 19.84
C GLN A 61 -16.74 -36.94 18.73
N CYS A 62 -16.35 -38.12 18.24
CA CYS A 62 -17.13 -38.88 17.26
C CYS A 62 -18.25 -39.64 17.96
N ILE A 63 -19.47 -39.47 17.48
CA ILE A 63 -20.65 -40.21 17.91
C ILE A 63 -21.34 -40.81 16.68
N TYR A 64 -21.97 -41.97 16.82
CA TYR A 64 -22.70 -42.64 15.75
C TYR A 64 -24.13 -42.95 16.19
N ASP A 65 -25.07 -42.90 15.25
CA ASP A 65 -26.45 -43.34 15.47
C ASP A 65 -26.62 -44.83 15.17
N ARG A 66 -27.83 -45.35 15.43
CA ARG A 66 -28.17 -46.77 15.16
C ARG A 66 -28.33 -47.06 13.66
N ASP A 67 -28.40 -46.03 12.82
CA ASP A 67 -28.57 -46.12 11.37
C ASP A 67 -27.22 -46.07 10.62
N GLY A 68 -26.11 -45.99 11.35
CA GLY A 68 -24.74 -46.00 10.82
C GLY A 68 -24.24 -44.64 10.35
N GLU A 69 -24.92 -43.56 10.70
CA GLU A 69 -24.48 -42.21 10.43
C GLU A 69 -23.65 -41.69 11.60
N TYR A 70 -22.45 -41.18 11.30
CA TYR A 70 -21.63 -40.52 12.29
C TYR A 70 -21.92 -39.02 12.33
N SER A 71 -21.72 -38.42 13.49
CA SER A 71 -21.67 -36.99 13.67
C SER A 71 -20.53 -36.62 14.63
N CYS A 72 -20.00 -35.43 14.46
CA CYS A 72 -18.90 -34.93 15.26
C CYS A 72 -19.40 -33.83 16.20
N LEU A 73 -19.18 -34.00 17.50
CA LEU A 73 -19.38 -32.93 18.47
C LEU A 73 -18.15 -32.04 18.46
N CYS A 74 -18.27 -30.90 17.78
CA CYS A 74 -17.16 -29.98 17.60
C CYS A 74 -16.84 -29.22 18.91
N PRO A 75 -15.56 -29.15 19.29
CA PRO A 75 -15.11 -28.27 20.37
C PRO A 75 -15.40 -26.80 20.04
N GLU A 76 -15.37 -25.93 21.05
CA GLU A 76 -15.60 -24.49 20.85
C GLU A 76 -14.70 -23.94 19.73
N GLY A 77 -15.32 -23.21 18.79
CA GLY A 77 -14.66 -22.62 17.64
C GLY A 77 -14.41 -23.57 16.47
N PHE A 78 -14.79 -24.84 16.54
CA PHE A 78 -14.75 -25.73 15.38
C PHE A 78 -16.14 -25.96 14.81
N HIS A 79 -16.22 -26.15 13.50
CA HIS A 79 -17.46 -26.41 12.76
C HIS A 79 -17.16 -27.18 11.47
N GLY A 80 -18.20 -27.47 10.68
CA GLY A 80 -18.12 -28.41 9.56
C GLY A 80 -18.65 -29.78 9.94
N LYS A 81 -18.74 -30.70 8.97
CA LYS A 81 -19.30 -32.05 9.21
C LYS A 81 -18.37 -32.88 10.08
N ASP A 82 -17.07 -32.72 9.85
CA ASP A 82 -15.99 -33.47 10.48
C ASP A 82 -15.21 -32.60 11.49
N CYS A 83 -15.76 -31.43 11.85
CA CYS A 83 -15.10 -30.40 12.65
C CYS A 83 -13.76 -29.94 12.05
N GLU A 84 -13.68 -29.95 10.72
CA GLU A 84 -12.52 -29.59 9.92
C GLU A 84 -12.31 -28.08 9.82
N MET A 85 -13.38 -27.29 10.01
CA MET A 85 -13.35 -25.84 9.88
C MET A 85 -13.10 -25.16 11.22
N LYS A 86 -12.26 -24.12 11.22
CA LYS A 86 -11.82 -23.37 12.40
C LYS A 86 -12.38 -21.95 12.37
N THR A 87 -13.16 -21.55 13.37
CA THR A 87 -13.77 -20.22 13.44
C THR A 87 -12.88 -19.20 14.16
N GLY A 88 -11.99 -18.57 13.41
CA GLY A 88 -11.23 -17.38 13.86
C GLY A 88 -11.96 -16.04 13.61
N PRO A 89 -11.50 -14.92 14.20
CA PRO A 89 -11.97 -13.57 13.89
C PRO A 89 -11.97 -13.24 12.40
N CYS A 90 -11.04 -13.79 11.62
CA CYS A 90 -10.99 -13.57 10.17
C CYS A 90 -12.16 -14.23 9.39
N GLU A 91 -12.71 -15.35 9.89
CA GLU A 91 -13.78 -16.10 9.20
C GLU A 91 -15.20 -15.72 9.65
N LYS A 92 -15.36 -15.18 10.87
CA LYS A 92 -16.67 -14.97 11.51
C LYS A 92 -17.55 -13.87 10.90
N ALA A 93 -16.99 -12.83 10.27
CA ALA A 93 -17.75 -11.61 9.96
C ALA A 93 -17.35 -10.89 8.66
N GLY A 94 -16.49 -11.50 7.83
CA GLY A 94 -15.75 -10.77 6.81
C GLY A 94 -14.56 -10.04 7.44
N SER A 95 -13.38 -10.19 6.83
CA SER A 95 -12.10 -9.68 7.34
C SER A 95 -12.23 -8.35 8.11
N PRO A 96 -11.82 -8.27 9.39
CA PRO A 96 -11.81 -7.01 10.16
C PRO A 96 -10.86 -5.96 9.58
N CYS A 97 -9.92 -6.36 8.73
CA CYS A 97 -8.94 -5.49 8.10
C CYS A 97 -9.60 -4.61 7.02
N LYS A 98 -9.32 -3.30 7.08
CA LYS A 98 -9.79 -2.30 6.12
C LYS A 98 -8.88 -2.24 4.89
N ASN A 99 -9.35 -1.51 3.88
CA ASN A 99 -8.59 -1.18 2.66
C ASN A 99 -7.97 -2.41 1.95
N GLY A 100 -8.66 -3.54 1.98
CA GLY A 100 -8.19 -4.79 1.34
C GLY A 100 -7.04 -5.48 2.09
N GLY A 101 -6.79 -5.11 3.35
CA GLY A 101 -5.82 -5.80 4.20
C GLY A 101 -6.14 -7.29 4.38
N GLN A 102 -5.10 -8.11 4.43
CA GLN A 102 -5.23 -9.55 4.61
C GLN A 102 -5.26 -9.88 6.12
N CYS A 103 -6.37 -10.44 6.58
CA CYS A 103 -6.50 -10.91 7.96
C CYS A 103 -5.74 -12.22 8.16
N GLN A 104 -5.03 -12.33 9.28
CA GLN A 104 -4.32 -13.52 9.70
C GLN A 104 -4.65 -13.81 11.16
N ASP A 105 -5.27 -14.96 11.42
CA ASP A 105 -5.48 -15.45 12.77
C ASP A 105 -4.13 -15.90 13.36
N GLU A 106 -3.80 -15.46 14.58
CA GLU A 106 -2.57 -15.92 15.24
C GLU A 106 -2.67 -17.44 15.50
N ASN A 107 -1.66 -18.21 15.10
CA ASN A 107 -1.66 -19.68 15.16
C ASN A 107 -2.85 -20.37 14.45
N GLY A 108 -3.55 -19.65 13.55
CA GLY A 108 -4.68 -20.18 12.77
C GLY A 108 -5.95 -20.49 13.58
N PHE A 109 -5.99 -20.13 14.87
CA PHE A 109 -7.12 -20.38 15.76
C PHE A 109 -7.04 -19.52 17.03
N ALA A 110 -6.94 -18.20 16.88
CA ALA A 110 -6.84 -17.32 18.03
C ALA A 110 -8.10 -16.47 18.19
N SER A 111 -8.42 -16.14 19.43
CA SER A 111 -9.27 -14.99 19.78
C SER A 111 -8.71 -13.66 19.29
N ASN A 112 -7.47 -13.67 18.80
CA ASN A 112 -6.69 -12.53 18.36
C ASN A 112 -6.34 -12.68 16.87
N PHE A 113 -6.21 -11.56 16.18
CA PHE A 113 -5.86 -11.54 14.75
C PHE A 113 -4.88 -10.40 14.49
N SER A 114 -4.21 -10.48 13.35
CA SER A 114 -3.38 -9.41 12.82
C SER A 114 -3.77 -9.08 11.38
N CYS A 115 -3.61 -7.82 11.01
CA CYS A 115 -3.84 -7.37 9.65
C CYS A 115 -2.52 -7.13 8.94
N ARG A 116 -2.34 -7.79 7.79
CA ARG A 116 -1.27 -7.46 6.87
C ARG A 116 -1.76 -6.44 5.86
N CYS A 117 -1.26 -5.22 5.99
CA CYS A 117 -1.68 -4.10 5.14
C CYS A 117 -1.10 -4.18 3.74
N LEU A 118 -1.89 -3.73 2.76
CA LEU A 118 -1.39 -3.42 1.43
C LEU A 118 -0.49 -2.19 1.50
N ALA A 119 0.41 -2.05 0.52
CA ALA A 119 1.31 -0.89 0.44
C ALA A 119 0.50 0.42 0.38
N GLY A 120 0.95 1.42 1.14
CA GLY A 120 0.23 2.70 1.32
C GLY A 120 -0.73 2.73 2.49
N PHE A 121 -0.97 1.62 3.20
CA PHE A 121 -1.82 1.62 4.41
C PHE A 121 -1.05 1.21 5.67
N VAL A 122 -1.45 1.79 6.79
CA VAL A 122 -0.92 1.53 8.13
C VAL A 122 -2.04 1.52 9.17
N GLY A 123 -1.71 1.16 10.41
CA GLY A 123 -2.66 0.96 11.50
C GLY A 123 -2.88 -0.52 11.80
N ALA A 124 -3.49 -0.82 12.96
CA ALA A 124 -3.72 -2.19 13.39
C ALA A 124 -4.73 -2.92 12.49
N LEU A 125 -5.62 -2.16 11.85
CA LEU A 125 -6.65 -2.65 10.93
C LEU A 125 -6.43 -2.15 9.50
N CYS A 126 -5.25 -1.60 9.18
CA CYS A 126 -4.94 -0.99 7.87
C CYS A 126 -5.89 0.16 7.50
N GLU A 127 -6.35 0.90 8.50
CA GLU A 127 -7.39 1.91 8.41
C GLU A 127 -6.88 3.28 7.96
N HIS A 128 -5.56 3.52 8.03
CA HIS A 128 -4.95 4.80 7.71
C HIS A 128 -4.17 4.74 6.40
N ASN A 129 -4.44 5.68 5.49
CA ASN A 129 -3.55 5.93 4.35
C ASN A 129 -2.26 6.58 4.86
N VAL A 130 -1.13 6.15 4.33
CA VAL A 130 0.17 6.81 4.56
C VAL A 130 0.17 8.12 3.80
N ASP A 131 0.48 9.21 4.49
CA ASP A 131 0.64 10.53 3.87
C ASP A 131 1.94 10.57 3.04
N ASP A 132 1.80 10.39 1.72
CA ASP A 132 2.91 10.43 0.77
C ASP A 132 3.48 11.86 0.58
N CYS A 133 2.79 12.89 1.09
CA CYS A 133 3.20 14.28 1.04
C CYS A 133 4.02 14.74 2.26
N LEU A 134 4.17 13.90 3.29
CA LEU A 134 4.85 14.24 4.54
C LEU A 134 6.29 14.75 4.31
N MET A 135 6.99 14.18 3.33
CA MET A 135 8.37 14.55 2.99
C MET A 135 8.46 15.74 2.03
N ARG A 136 7.32 16.38 1.70
CA ARG A 136 7.20 17.55 0.81
C ARG A 136 7.92 17.33 -0.53
N PRO A 137 7.52 16.33 -1.32
CA PRO A 137 8.21 15.97 -2.56
C PRO A 137 8.09 17.02 -3.68
N CYS A 138 7.09 17.90 -3.63
CA CYS A 138 6.83 18.90 -4.66
C CYS A 138 7.65 20.19 -4.44
N ALA A 139 8.34 20.65 -5.50
CA ALA A 139 9.19 21.83 -5.47
C ALA A 139 8.45 23.12 -5.90
N ASN A 140 9.13 24.26 -5.81
CA ASN A 140 8.70 25.55 -6.37
C ASN A 140 7.29 26.01 -5.97
N GLY A 141 6.89 25.73 -4.72
CA GLY A 141 5.58 26.11 -4.20
C GLY A 141 4.41 25.32 -4.78
N ALA A 142 4.68 24.18 -5.43
CA ALA A 142 3.64 23.27 -5.91
C ALA A 142 2.85 22.64 -4.76
N THR A 143 1.56 22.38 -5.01
CA THR A 143 0.67 21.71 -4.06
C THR A 143 0.83 20.20 -4.20
N CYS A 144 1.12 19.52 -3.09
CA CYS A 144 1.15 18.06 -3.04
C CYS A 144 -0.24 17.51 -2.76
N HIS A 145 -0.65 16.52 -3.54
CA HIS A 145 -1.88 15.75 -3.35
C HIS A 145 -1.51 14.33 -2.95
N ASP A 146 -1.99 13.94 -1.78
CA ASP A 146 -1.82 12.59 -1.24
C ASP A 146 -2.60 11.55 -2.06
N GLY A 147 -2.12 10.32 -2.06
CA GLY A 147 -2.75 9.21 -2.76
C GLY A 147 -2.43 7.89 -2.08
N ILE A 148 -2.84 6.77 -2.67
CA ILE A 148 -2.54 5.45 -2.11
C ILE A 148 -1.20 4.98 -2.65
N ASN A 149 -0.18 4.98 -1.78
CA ASN A 149 1.20 4.58 -2.10
C ASN A 149 1.78 5.38 -3.29
N ARG A 150 1.34 6.63 -3.42
CA ARG A 150 1.73 7.58 -4.47
C ARG A 150 1.26 8.97 -4.07
N PHE A 151 1.98 9.98 -4.56
CA PHE A 151 1.55 11.37 -4.54
C PHE A 151 1.46 11.93 -5.96
N SER A 152 0.79 13.07 -6.12
CA SER A 152 0.88 13.90 -7.31
C SER A 152 1.17 15.36 -6.94
N CYS A 153 1.94 16.05 -7.77
CA CYS A 153 2.24 17.46 -7.60
C CYS A 153 1.44 18.28 -8.59
N GLN A 154 0.68 19.26 -8.10
CA GLN A 154 0.08 20.30 -8.92
C GLN A 154 1.07 21.45 -9.02
N CYS A 155 1.75 21.52 -10.16
CA CYS A 155 2.77 22.53 -10.41
C CYS A 155 2.17 23.94 -10.50
N GLN A 156 2.94 24.91 -10.02
CA GLN A 156 2.67 26.32 -10.28
C GLN A 156 2.89 26.62 -11.77
N ILE A 157 2.29 27.70 -12.25
CA ILE A 157 2.43 28.14 -13.64
C ILE A 157 3.93 28.38 -13.95
N GLY A 158 4.40 27.90 -15.10
CA GLY A 158 5.81 27.96 -15.51
C GLY A 158 6.64 26.76 -15.09
N PHE A 159 6.12 25.82 -14.30
CA PHE A 159 6.84 24.61 -13.91
C PHE A 159 6.17 23.33 -14.40
N GLU A 160 6.98 22.30 -14.66
CA GLU A 160 6.55 20.99 -15.08
C GLU A 160 7.37 19.84 -14.43
N GLY A 161 6.98 18.61 -14.79
CA GLY A 161 7.57 17.37 -14.28
C GLY A 161 6.91 16.85 -13.02
N ARG A 162 7.20 15.59 -12.67
CA ARG A 162 6.58 14.88 -11.53
C ARG A 162 6.75 15.61 -10.18
N PHE A 163 7.87 16.31 -10.02
CA PHE A 163 8.22 17.04 -8.80
C PHE A 163 8.14 18.56 -8.96
N CYS A 164 7.66 19.06 -10.11
CA CYS A 164 7.59 20.50 -10.43
C CYS A 164 8.94 21.23 -10.34
N THR A 165 10.03 20.52 -10.61
CA THR A 165 11.41 21.04 -10.55
C THR A 165 11.89 21.64 -11.87
N ILE A 166 11.17 21.41 -12.96
CA ILE A 166 11.58 21.80 -14.31
C ILE A 166 10.89 23.12 -14.66
N ASN A 167 11.66 24.16 -15.00
CA ASN A 167 11.11 25.38 -15.58
C ASN A 167 10.72 25.10 -17.04
N ILE A 168 9.50 25.46 -17.41
CA ILE A 168 9.02 25.36 -18.79
C ILE A 168 9.82 26.34 -19.63
N ASN A 169 10.33 25.88 -20.78
CA ASN A 169 11.11 26.73 -21.67
C ASN A 169 10.18 27.64 -22.49
N ASP A 170 10.01 28.88 -22.04
CA ASP A 170 9.15 29.89 -22.67
C ASP A 170 9.71 30.34 -24.04
N CYS A 171 11.00 30.12 -24.28
CA CYS A 171 11.66 30.39 -25.56
C CYS A 171 11.43 29.31 -26.63
N ALA A 172 10.85 28.14 -26.29
CA ALA A 172 10.69 27.02 -27.22
C ALA A 172 9.84 27.38 -28.45
N SER A 173 8.88 28.29 -28.28
CA SER A 173 8.02 28.80 -29.36
C SER A 173 8.68 29.84 -30.27
N GLN A 174 9.93 30.23 -29.99
CA GLN A 174 10.68 31.29 -30.68
C GLN A 174 9.88 32.62 -30.76
N PRO A 175 9.50 33.19 -29.60
CA PRO A 175 8.70 34.40 -29.56
C PRO A 175 9.48 35.62 -30.09
N CYS A 176 10.78 35.71 -29.81
CA CYS A 176 11.64 36.81 -30.23
C CYS A 176 11.86 36.85 -31.75
N LYS A 177 11.70 38.03 -32.36
CA LYS A 177 11.79 38.26 -33.81
C LYS A 177 13.10 38.93 -34.20
N ASN A 178 13.31 39.05 -35.52
CA ASN A 178 14.41 39.81 -36.12
C ASN A 178 15.82 39.39 -35.65
N GLY A 179 16.01 38.11 -35.33
CA GLY A 179 17.30 37.58 -34.87
C GLY A 179 17.62 37.89 -33.39
N ALA A 180 16.65 38.35 -32.61
CA ALA A 180 16.80 38.59 -31.18
C ALA A 180 17.09 37.31 -30.39
N LYS A 181 17.94 37.44 -29.36
CA LYS A 181 18.26 36.33 -28.45
C LYS A 181 17.19 36.22 -27.36
N CYS A 182 16.62 35.04 -27.19
CA CYS A 182 15.63 34.75 -26.16
C CYS A 182 16.30 34.26 -24.87
N TYR A 183 15.81 34.73 -23.72
CA TYR A 183 16.15 34.27 -22.39
C TYR A 183 14.91 33.73 -21.69
N ASP A 184 15.00 32.48 -21.25
CA ASP A 184 13.94 31.78 -20.52
C ASP A 184 13.74 32.38 -19.12
N ARG A 185 12.49 32.56 -18.70
CA ARG A 185 12.09 32.98 -17.34
C ARG A 185 11.04 32.03 -16.81
N ILE A 186 10.46 32.34 -15.64
CA ILE A 186 9.38 31.54 -15.07
C ILE A 186 8.07 32.09 -15.60
N ASN A 187 7.41 31.34 -16.48
CA ASN A 187 6.14 31.75 -17.11
C ASN A 187 6.25 33.10 -17.86
N ASP A 188 7.42 33.38 -18.42
CA ASP A 188 7.71 34.57 -19.22
C ASP A 188 9.02 34.36 -19.99
N TYR A 189 9.34 35.26 -20.91
CA TYR A 189 10.61 35.28 -21.63
C TYR A 189 11.11 36.70 -21.83
N ASP A 190 12.42 36.89 -21.92
CA ASP A 190 13.01 38.18 -22.29
C ASP A 190 13.70 38.11 -23.65
N CYS A 191 13.39 39.05 -24.54
CA CYS A 191 14.06 39.18 -25.82
C CYS A 191 15.13 40.29 -25.75
N LEU A 192 16.37 39.94 -26.06
CA LEU A 192 17.43 40.93 -26.29
C LEU A 192 17.40 41.36 -27.74
N CYS A 193 16.84 42.55 -27.97
CA CYS A 193 16.67 43.11 -29.29
C CYS A 193 18.00 43.55 -29.90
N PRO A 194 18.25 43.22 -31.19
CA PRO A 194 19.33 43.82 -31.95
C PRO A 194 19.14 45.33 -32.12
N ASP A 195 20.21 46.02 -32.51
CA ASP A 195 20.16 47.44 -32.84
C ASP A 195 19.04 47.71 -33.85
N ARG A 196 18.35 48.84 -33.68
CA ARG A 196 17.17 49.27 -34.46
C ARG A 196 15.89 48.46 -34.24
N PHE A 197 15.79 47.56 -33.25
CA PHE A 197 14.54 46.89 -32.90
C PHE A 197 14.12 47.12 -31.44
N THR A 198 12.81 47.17 -31.19
CA THR A 198 12.20 47.32 -29.86
C THR A 198 10.87 46.53 -29.76
N GLY A 199 10.24 46.51 -28.58
CA GLY A 199 9.05 45.71 -28.26
C GLY A 199 9.39 44.43 -27.47
N LYS A 200 8.39 43.79 -26.83
CA LYS A 200 8.58 42.57 -26.01
C LYS A 200 9.12 41.41 -26.83
N THR A 201 8.80 41.36 -28.12
CA THR A 201 9.28 40.35 -29.07
C THR A 201 10.26 40.92 -30.11
N CYS A 202 10.75 42.17 -29.94
CA CYS A 202 11.62 42.85 -30.90
C CYS A 202 11.01 43.01 -32.30
N GLU A 203 9.69 43.15 -32.36
CA GLU A 203 8.89 43.22 -33.58
C GLU A 203 8.86 44.61 -34.23
N ILE A 204 9.19 45.66 -33.47
CA ILE A 204 9.08 47.05 -33.91
C ILE A 204 10.44 47.53 -34.41
N SER A 205 10.53 47.99 -35.66
CA SER A 205 11.73 48.66 -36.17
C SER A 205 11.76 50.12 -35.70
N VAL A 206 12.91 50.57 -35.22
CA VAL A 206 13.16 51.96 -34.85
C VAL A 206 13.66 52.69 -36.11
N PRO A 207 12.97 53.74 -36.57
CA PRO A 207 13.42 54.52 -37.72
C PRO A 207 14.83 55.06 -37.47
N GLU A 208 15.64 55.14 -38.51
CA GLU A 208 16.88 55.89 -38.42
C GLU A 208 16.55 57.34 -38.04
N PRO A 209 17.27 57.97 -37.09
CA PRO A 209 17.15 59.40 -36.92
C PRO A 209 17.69 60.05 -38.20
N THR A 210 16.80 60.45 -39.09
CA THR A 210 17.17 61.32 -40.20
C THR A 210 17.48 62.68 -39.61
N CYS A 211 18.73 63.12 -39.74
CA CYS A 211 19.10 64.51 -39.48
C CYS A 211 18.53 65.39 -40.60
N GLU A 212 17.21 65.52 -40.68
CA GLU A 212 16.59 66.63 -41.41
C GLU A 212 16.17 67.67 -40.38
N MET A 213 17.11 68.56 -40.08
CA MET A 213 16.82 69.83 -39.40
C MET A 213 16.31 70.83 -40.45
N PRO A 214 15.06 71.31 -40.41
CA PRO A 214 14.75 72.59 -40.99
C PRO A 214 15.34 73.66 -40.05
N GLY A 215 16.19 74.50 -40.63
CA GLY A 215 17.02 75.51 -39.98
C GLY A 215 16.46 76.13 -38.69
N VAL A 216 17.26 76.04 -37.64
CA VAL A 216 17.18 76.95 -36.49
C VAL A 216 18.52 77.66 -36.42
N THR A 217 18.50 78.95 -36.76
CA THR A 217 19.60 79.89 -36.56
C THR A 217 19.89 80.01 -35.07
N GLN A 218 21.19 79.96 -34.74
CA GLN A 218 21.71 80.19 -33.40
C GLN A 218 21.34 81.61 -32.91
N PRO A 219 21.19 81.77 -31.58
CA PRO A 219 22.15 82.65 -30.91
C PRO A 219 22.66 82.07 -29.57
N GLU A 220 23.98 82.13 -29.40
CA GLU A 220 24.67 82.09 -28.09
C GLU A 220 24.64 83.48 -27.42
N PRO A 221 25.10 83.67 -26.17
CA PRO A 221 24.83 82.86 -24.97
C PRO A 221 24.42 83.78 -23.79
N ALA A 222 23.52 83.34 -22.90
CA ALA A 222 23.27 84.03 -21.63
C ALA A 222 23.70 83.14 -20.46
N ARG A 223 24.82 83.53 -19.83
CA ARG A 223 25.22 83.06 -18.51
C ARG A 223 24.17 83.48 -17.47
N THR A 224 23.61 82.54 -16.73
CA THR A 224 23.28 82.79 -15.31
C THR A 224 23.29 81.48 -14.53
N ALA A 225 24.15 81.40 -13.53
CA ALA A 225 24.10 80.40 -12.49
C ALA A 225 23.07 80.84 -11.44
N VAL A 226 22.11 79.99 -11.08
CA VAL A 226 21.52 79.99 -9.73
C VAL A 226 21.13 78.58 -9.31
N THR A 227 21.62 78.28 -8.12
CA THR A 227 21.40 77.15 -7.22
C THR A 227 19.94 76.82 -6.89
N GLY A 228 19.63 75.52 -6.93
CA GLY A 228 18.96 74.77 -5.85
C GLY A 228 17.53 75.13 -5.43
N ARG A 229 16.59 74.20 -5.69
CA ARG A 229 15.48 73.92 -4.75
C ARG A 229 15.02 72.46 -4.88
N ARG A 230 15.20 71.69 -3.79
CA ARG A 230 14.59 70.37 -3.58
C ARG A 230 13.10 70.54 -3.30
N VAL A 231 12.26 69.71 -3.92
CA VAL A 231 11.00 69.23 -3.31
C VAL A 231 10.77 67.77 -3.69
N ALA A 232 10.63 66.98 -2.62
CA ALA A 232 9.97 65.68 -2.42
C ALA A 232 9.66 64.78 -3.62
N ASN A 233 10.29 63.60 -3.65
CA ASN A 233 9.65 62.41 -4.16
C ASN A 233 9.14 61.57 -2.99
N HIS A 234 7.82 61.39 -2.96
CA HIS A 234 7.14 60.30 -2.29
C HIS A 234 7.63 58.97 -2.89
N SER A 235 8.06 58.04 -2.04
CA SER A 235 8.34 56.67 -2.42
C SER A 235 7.42 55.76 -1.60
N GLU A 236 6.43 55.20 -2.28
CA GLU A 236 5.57 54.14 -1.77
C GLU A 236 6.24 52.78 -2.02
N LYS A 237 6.76 52.23 -0.91
CA LYS A 237 6.55 50.88 -0.37
C LYS A 237 6.03 49.79 -1.32
N GLU A 238 6.84 48.74 -1.51
CA GLU A 238 6.47 47.29 -1.41
C GLU A 238 7.79 46.47 -1.33
N THR A 239 8.19 46.06 -0.12
CA THR A 239 8.12 44.68 0.42
C THR A 239 8.85 43.60 -0.38
N GLY A 240 10.10 43.35 -0.01
CA GLY A 240 10.84 42.13 -0.35
C GLY A 240 12.13 42.03 0.46
N GLY A 241 12.35 40.91 1.15
CA GLY A 241 13.65 40.58 1.73
C GLY A 241 13.76 40.59 3.26
N GLY A 242 12.75 40.04 3.96
CA GLY A 242 12.93 39.58 5.34
C GLY A 242 13.83 38.35 5.35
N LEU A 243 15.14 38.55 5.53
CA LEU A 243 16.09 37.49 5.83
C LEU A 243 15.69 36.88 7.19
N LEU A 244 14.98 35.76 7.17
CA LEU A 244 14.79 34.90 8.34
C LEU A 244 16.16 34.36 8.75
N LYS A 245 16.90 35.15 9.53
CA LYS A 245 17.98 34.66 10.38
C LYS A 245 17.30 33.80 11.44
N ILE A 246 17.17 32.51 11.16
CA ILE A 246 16.91 31.51 12.19
C ILE A 246 18.14 31.56 13.10
N SER A 247 18.00 32.27 14.22
CA SER A 247 18.93 32.14 15.32
C SER A 247 18.85 30.68 15.77
N VAL A 248 19.99 30.00 15.86
CA VAL A 248 20.14 28.59 16.29
C VAL A 248 19.57 28.33 17.70
N LYS A 249 18.98 29.32 18.34
CA LYS A 249 18.29 29.24 19.63
C LYS A 249 16.76 28.98 19.57
N GLU A 250 16.14 28.91 18.40
CA GLU A 250 14.68 28.58 18.29
C GLU A 250 14.37 27.24 17.58
N VAL A 251 15.39 26.43 17.29
CA VAL A 251 15.25 25.03 16.80
C VAL A 251 15.46 24.00 17.93
N VAL A 252 15.58 24.45 19.18
CA VAL A 252 15.69 23.59 20.37
C VAL A 252 14.54 23.84 21.33
N THR A 253 13.31 23.57 20.88
CA THR A 253 12.19 23.20 21.77
C THR A 253 11.29 22.17 21.10
N GLN A 254 11.91 21.09 20.60
CA GLN A 254 11.26 19.77 20.53
C GLN A 254 12.36 18.72 20.74
N ARG A 255 12.75 18.55 22.00
CA ARG A 255 13.57 17.41 22.43
C ARG A 255 13.02 16.94 23.76
N ASP A 256 11.97 16.14 23.69
CA ASP A 256 11.57 15.22 24.77
C ASP A 256 10.94 13.97 24.16
N SER A 257 11.79 13.20 23.47
CA SER A 257 11.69 11.74 23.38
C SER A 257 13.10 11.17 23.43
N GLY A 258 13.86 11.54 24.46
CA GLY A 258 15.04 10.76 24.83
C GLY A 258 14.57 9.40 25.32
N LEU A 259 15.17 8.31 24.82
CA LEU A 259 15.02 6.99 25.43
C LEU A 259 15.26 7.15 26.94
N SER A 260 14.34 6.66 27.78
CA SER A 260 14.56 6.63 29.22
C SER A 260 15.84 5.87 29.55
N GLU A 261 16.45 6.15 30.71
CA GLU A 261 17.64 5.41 31.19
C GLU A 261 17.46 3.88 31.10
N ALA A 262 16.25 3.38 31.35
CA ALA A 262 15.91 1.96 31.19
C ALA A 262 15.98 1.47 29.74
N GLN A 263 15.54 2.29 28.78
CA GLN A 263 15.60 1.96 27.35
C GLN A 263 17.04 2.01 26.83
N LEU A 264 17.87 2.93 27.32
CA LEU A 264 19.29 3.01 26.97
C LEU A 264 20.07 1.78 27.48
N VAL A 265 19.82 1.39 28.74
CA VAL A 265 20.39 0.17 29.33
C VAL A 265 19.95 -1.07 28.55
N THR A 266 18.69 -1.13 28.12
CA THR A 266 18.17 -2.24 27.31
C THR A 266 18.94 -2.37 25.98
N VAL A 267 19.09 -1.27 25.24
CA VAL A 267 19.82 -1.28 23.95
C VAL A 267 21.29 -1.68 24.14
N LEU A 268 21.96 -1.17 25.18
CA LEU A 268 23.35 -1.53 25.46
C LEU A 268 23.51 -3.00 25.87
N VAL A 269 22.63 -3.54 26.72
CA VAL A 269 22.69 -4.93 27.17
C VAL A 269 22.41 -5.89 26.02
N PHE A 270 21.34 -5.67 25.25
CA PHE A 270 21.02 -6.51 24.09
C PHE A 270 22.08 -6.38 22.98
N GLY A 271 22.65 -5.19 22.78
CA GLY A 271 23.76 -4.98 21.86
C GLY A 271 25.01 -5.77 22.24
N VAL A 272 25.40 -5.76 23.52
CA VAL A 272 26.55 -6.55 24.00
C VAL A 272 26.25 -8.06 23.93
N LEU A 273 25.04 -8.48 24.29
CA LEU A 273 24.67 -9.90 24.26
C LEU A 273 24.73 -10.49 22.84
N THR A 274 24.24 -9.73 21.84
CA THR A 274 24.28 -10.15 20.44
C THR A 274 25.71 -10.25 19.91
N VAL A 275 26.58 -9.30 20.24
CA VAL A 275 28.00 -9.35 19.85
C VAL A 275 28.71 -10.56 20.49
N VAL A 276 28.45 -10.84 21.76
CA VAL A 276 29.03 -12.00 22.46
C VAL A 276 28.55 -13.32 21.83
N LEU A 277 27.27 -13.45 21.51
CA LEU A 277 26.73 -14.64 20.86
C LEU A 277 27.34 -14.87 19.48
N VAL A 278 27.51 -13.81 18.69
CA VAL A 278 28.16 -13.89 17.37
C VAL A 278 29.64 -14.30 17.50
N LEU A 279 30.36 -13.77 18.49
CA LEU A 279 31.75 -14.18 18.72
C LEU A 279 31.86 -15.64 19.15
N ILE A 280 30.95 -16.12 20.00
CA ILE A 280 30.90 -17.53 20.41
C ILE A 280 30.63 -18.44 19.22
N THR A 281 29.65 -18.11 18.36
CA THR A 281 29.36 -18.94 17.18
C THR A 281 30.53 -18.95 16.20
N VAL A 282 31.20 -17.82 15.98
CA VAL A 282 32.41 -17.76 15.14
C VAL A 282 33.54 -18.61 15.73
N LEU A 283 33.78 -18.55 17.04
CA LEU A 283 34.81 -19.36 17.70
C LEU A 283 34.47 -20.86 17.65
N LEU A 284 33.20 -21.24 17.78
CA LEU A 284 32.76 -22.63 17.63
C LEU A 284 32.95 -23.13 16.20
N MET A 285 32.65 -22.30 15.21
CA MET A 285 32.90 -22.62 13.79
C MET A 285 34.40 -22.78 13.51
N LEU A 286 35.24 -21.87 14.01
CA LEU A 286 36.71 -21.97 13.87
C LEU A 286 37.27 -23.22 14.57
N ARG A 287 36.75 -23.56 15.77
CA ARG A 287 37.16 -24.76 16.50
C ARG A 287 36.72 -26.06 15.82
N ASN A 288 35.55 -26.06 15.18
CA ASN A 288 35.11 -27.20 14.36
C ASN A 288 35.94 -27.31 13.08
N TRP A 289 36.32 -26.18 12.47
CA TRP A 289 37.18 -26.16 11.28
C TRP A 289 38.60 -26.67 11.56
N GLN A 290 39.20 -26.38 12.73
CA GLN A 290 40.52 -26.92 13.10
C GLN A 290 40.53 -28.41 13.50
N ARG A 291 39.35 -29.04 13.67
CA ARG A 291 39.21 -30.44 14.07
C ARG A 291 38.83 -31.38 12.92
N GLY A 292 38.55 -30.86 11.72
CA GLY A 292 38.35 -31.63 10.49
C GLY A 292 39.53 -31.48 9.56
#